data_AF-A0A3A8ADL8-F1
#
_entry.id   AF-A0A3A8ADL8-F1
#
_cell.length_a   1.000
_cell.length_b   1.000
_cell.length_c   1.000
_cell.angle_alpha   90.00
_cell.angle_beta   90.00
_cell.angle_gamma   90.00
#
_symmetry.space_group_name_H-M   'P 1'
#
loop_
_entity.id
_entity.type
_entity.pdbx_description
1 polymer ?
#
loop_
_entity_poly.entity_id
_entity_poly.type
_entity_poly.pdbx_seq_one_letter_code
_entity_poly.pdbx_strand_id
1 'polypeptide(L)'
;MAGNIISLDRARQDRAATLSHAVSVDEFAIKVACARDPMFWVRVKRPLGGDVHVTDFQRGAQSRAALADGLIAALQAAGIALPRRLRFSDIAPMGASDPRFHGRLAEAIEDVRIAADAVARRHGAALRGLDTRPRGGKVDAEALFAAH
;
A
#
# COMPACT_ATOMS: atom_id res chain seq x y z
N MET A 1 -42.75 8.40 -8.26
CA MET A 1 -41.30 8.53 -8.47
C MET A 1 -40.62 7.62 -7.45
N ALA A 2 -40.17 6.44 -7.86
CA ALA A 2 -39.56 5.47 -6.95
C ALA A 2 -38.10 5.87 -6.68
N GLY A 3 -37.79 6.16 -5.42
CA GLY A 3 -36.41 6.39 -4.97
C GLY A 3 -35.63 5.08 -5.05
N ASN A 4 -34.57 5.08 -5.85
CA ASN A 4 -33.58 3.99 -5.84
C ASN A 4 -32.85 4.02 -4.49
N ILE A 5 -33.34 3.23 -3.54
CA ILE A 5 -32.58 2.85 -2.35
C ILE A 5 -31.47 1.93 -2.84
N ILE A 6 -30.31 2.49 -3.16
CA ILE A 6 -29.09 1.72 -3.31
C ILE A 6 -28.83 1.11 -1.93
N SER A 7 -29.20 -0.16 -1.78
CA SER A 7 -28.99 -0.90 -0.54
C SER A 7 -27.52 -0.79 -0.14
N LEU A 8 -27.26 -0.34 1.08
CA LEU A 8 -25.92 -0.29 1.68
C LEU A 8 -25.22 -1.65 1.60
N ASP A 9 -25.99 -2.75 1.61
CA ASP A 9 -25.46 -4.10 1.41
C ASP A 9 -24.95 -4.35 0.00
N ARG A 10 -25.56 -3.73 -1.02
CA ARG A 10 -25.09 -3.82 -2.41
C ARG A 10 -23.81 -3.02 -2.62
N ALA A 11 -23.70 -1.84 -1.99
CA ALA A 11 -22.45 -1.07 -1.96
C ALA A 11 -21.34 -1.78 -1.15
N ARG A 12 -21.71 -2.56 -0.12
CA ARG A 12 -20.78 -3.38 0.68
C ARG A 12 -20.36 -4.65 -0.07
N GLN A 13 -21.28 -5.25 -0.84
CA GLN A 13 -21.03 -6.37 -1.75
C GLN A 13 -20.26 -5.96 -3.00
N ASP A 14 -20.42 -4.73 -3.50
CA ASP A 14 -19.60 -4.14 -4.57
C ASP A 14 -18.22 -3.72 -4.06
N ARG A 15 -18.09 -3.31 -2.78
CA ARG A 15 -16.78 -3.24 -2.10
C ARG A 15 -16.15 -4.63 -1.92
N ALA A 16 -16.98 -5.66 -1.78
CA ALA A 16 -16.58 -7.06 -1.77
C ALA A 16 -16.60 -7.70 -3.17
N ALA A 17 -16.71 -6.91 -4.26
CA ALA A 17 -16.12 -7.26 -5.56
C ALA A 17 -14.60 -7.21 -5.37
N THR A 18 -14.17 -8.14 -4.55
CA THR A 18 -12.86 -8.28 -3.96
C THR A 18 -11.98 -8.55 -5.15
N LEU A 19 -11.15 -7.56 -5.49
CA LEU A 19 -9.97 -7.80 -6.30
C LEU A 19 -9.38 -9.12 -5.83
N SER A 20 -9.27 -10.09 -6.73
CA SER A 20 -8.76 -11.42 -6.40
C SER A 20 -7.25 -11.31 -6.18
N HIS A 21 -6.87 -10.65 -5.09
CA HIS A 21 -5.52 -10.55 -4.63
C HIS A 21 -5.08 -11.96 -4.22
N ALA A 22 -4.09 -12.48 -4.92
CA ALA A 22 -3.42 -13.70 -4.52
C ALA A 22 -2.39 -13.33 -3.46
N VAL A 23 -2.60 -13.83 -2.23
CA VAL A 23 -1.64 -13.72 -1.15
C VAL A 23 -0.75 -14.96 -1.18
N SER A 24 0.56 -14.75 -1.30
CA SER A 24 1.58 -15.78 -1.20
C SER A 24 2.50 -15.45 -0.04
N VAL A 25 2.79 -16.44 0.79
CA VAL A 25 3.63 -16.29 1.98
C VAL A 25 4.79 -17.26 1.86
N ASP A 26 6.00 -16.73 1.93
CA ASP A 26 7.24 -17.52 2.03
C ASP A 26 7.93 -17.27 3.39
N GLU A 27 9.08 -17.90 3.59
CA GLU A 27 9.84 -17.80 4.84
C GLU A 27 10.41 -16.40 5.10
N PHE A 28 10.53 -15.56 4.06
CA PHE A 28 11.15 -14.23 4.13
C PHE A 28 10.18 -13.07 3.91
N ALA A 29 9.07 -13.30 3.21
CA ALA A 29 8.18 -12.25 2.74
C ALA A 29 6.73 -12.72 2.55
N ILE A 30 5.85 -11.73 2.51
CA ILE A 30 4.46 -11.84 2.12
C ILE A 30 4.28 -11.02 0.85
N LYS A 31 3.71 -11.64 -0.17
CA LYS A 31 3.45 -11.03 -1.47
C LYS A 31 1.96 -11.03 -1.74
N VAL A 32 1.45 -9.89 -2.19
CA VAL A 32 0.08 -9.71 -2.66
C VAL A 32 0.14 -9.26 -4.12
N ALA A 33 -0.51 -10.02 -5.00
CA ALA A 33 -0.51 -9.75 -6.44
C ALA A 33 -1.93 -9.83 -7.01
N CYS A 34 -2.19 -9.14 -8.13
CA CYS A 34 -3.47 -9.22 -8.83
C CYS A 34 -3.33 -10.19 -10.01
N ALA A 35 -4.14 -11.25 -10.06
CA ALA A 35 -4.08 -12.23 -11.15
C ALA A 35 -4.38 -11.61 -12.53
N ARG A 36 -5.18 -10.54 -12.58
CA ARG A 36 -5.58 -9.85 -13.80
C ARG A 36 -4.66 -8.68 -14.18
N ASP A 37 -3.74 -8.32 -13.29
CA ASP A 37 -2.81 -7.20 -13.47
C ASP A 37 -1.42 -7.60 -13.00
N PRO A 38 -0.57 -8.10 -13.92
CA PRO A 38 0.78 -8.54 -13.60
C PRO A 38 1.72 -7.38 -13.27
N MET A 39 1.24 -6.13 -13.23
CA MET A 39 2.00 -4.97 -12.76
C MET A 39 1.58 -4.53 -11.34
N PHE A 40 0.59 -5.19 -10.72
CA PHE A 40 0.19 -4.94 -9.33
C PHE A 40 0.92 -5.87 -8.34
N TRP A 41 1.71 -5.27 -7.44
CA TRP A 41 2.54 -6.02 -6.47
C TRP A 41 2.66 -5.23 -5.17
N VAL A 42 2.37 -5.89 -4.05
CA VAL A 42 2.79 -5.45 -2.73
C VAL A 42 3.62 -6.56 -2.11
N ARG A 43 4.86 -6.27 -1.73
CA ARG A 43 5.73 -7.22 -1.04
C ARG A 43 6.19 -6.65 0.29
N VAL A 44 5.89 -7.37 1.36
CA VAL A 44 6.28 -7.04 2.72
C VAL A 44 7.27 -8.10 3.21
N LYS A 45 8.48 -7.70 3.60
CA LYS A 45 9.39 -8.59 4.33
C LYS A 45 8.78 -8.95 5.67
N ARG A 46 8.98 -10.17 6.14
CA ARG A 46 8.55 -10.54 7.49
C ARG A 46 9.18 -9.57 8.50
N PRO A 47 8.36 -8.95 9.36
CA PRO A 47 8.83 -7.94 10.30
C PRO A 47 9.79 -8.54 11.31
N LEU A 48 10.85 -7.81 11.65
CA LEU A 48 11.69 -8.06 12.81
C LEU A 48 11.58 -6.83 13.72
N GLY A 49 10.91 -6.97 14.87
CA GLY A 49 10.85 -5.91 15.88
C GLY A 49 9.78 -4.81 15.67
N GLY A 50 8.58 -5.16 15.18
CA GLY A 50 7.42 -4.23 15.12
C GLY A 50 7.48 -3.17 14.02
N ASP A 51 8.61 -3.05 13.33
CA ASP A 51 8.78 -2.27 12.12
C ASP A 51 8.53 -3.16 10.88
N VAL A 52 7.88 -2.62 9.86
CA VAL A 52 7.51 -3.34 8.63
C VAL A 52 8.22 -2.74 7.43
N HIS A 53 8.78 -3.61 6.59
CA HIS A 53 9.49 -3.22 5.38
C HIS A 53 8.76 -3.70 4.13
N VAL A 54 8.22 -2.75 3.36
CA VAL A 54 7.65 -2.93 2.04
C VAL A 54 8.76 -2.77 1.00
N THR A 55 9.08 -3.84 0.25
CA THR A 55 10.19 -3.84 -0.72
C THR A 55 9.75 -3.63 -2.15
N ASP A 56 8.50 -3.97 -2.46
CA ASP A 56 7.90 -3.79 -3.77
C ASP A 56 6.51 -3.22 -3.55
N PHE A 57 6.23 -2.08 -4.19
CA PHE A 57 4.97 -1.36 -3.99
C PHE A 57 4.54 -0.71 -5.30
N GLN A 58 3.73 -1.44 -6.07
CA GLN A 58 3.36 -1.04 -7.41
C GLN A 58 1.88 -1.29 -7.67
N ARG A 59 1.20 -0.24 -8.13
CA ARG A 59 -0.24 -0.23 -8.38
C ARG A 59 -0.66 -0.91 -9.69
N GLY A 60 0.23 -0.96 -10.67
CA GLY A 60 -0.15 -1.35 -12.03
C GLY A 60 -1.28 -0.45 -12.58
N ALA A 61 -2.29 -1.07 -13.18
CA ALA A 61 -3.51 -0.41 -13.65
C ALA A 61 -4.59 -0.28 -12.55
N GLN A 62 -4.35 -0.79 -11.34
CA GLN A 62 -5.35 -0.77 -10.26
C GLN A 62 -5.56 0.63 -9.67
N SER A 63 -6.59 0.79 -8.83
CA SER A 63 -6.80 2.05 -8.10
C SER A 63 -5.84 2.21 -6.91
N ARG A 64 -5.70 3.42 -6.36
CA ARG A 64 -4.93 3.62 -5.11
C ARG A 64 -5.57 2.91 -3.92
N ALA A 65 -6.89 2.82 -3.91
CA ALA A 65 -7.63 2.06 -2.91
C ALA A 65 -7.27 0.57 -2.98
N ALA A 66 -7.20 -0.01 -4.18
CA ALA A 66 -6.78 -1.39 -4.38
C ALA A 66 -5.36 -1.66 -3.85
N LEU A 67 -4.44 -0.73 -4.07
CA LEU A 67 -3.08 -0.81 -3.55
C LEU A 67 -3.06 -0.76 -2.02
N ALA A 68 -3.86 0.12 -1.42
CA ALA A 68 -4.04 0.19 0.02
C ALA A 68 -4.63 -1.12 0.59
N ASP A 69 -5.64 -1.69 -0.07
CA ASP A 69 -6.23 -2.97 0.30
C ASP A 69 -5.21 -4.11 0.20
N GLY A 70 -4.34 -4.09 -0.82
CA GLY A 70 -3.24 -5.04 -0.97
C GLY A 70 -2.24 -4.95 0.18
N LEU A 71 -1.89 -3.74 0.63
CA LEU A 71 -1.02 -3.53 1.79
C LEU A 71 -1.67 -4.02 3.09
N ILE A 72 -2.95 -3.70 3.30
CA ILE A 72 -3.71 -4.18 4.46
C ILE A 72 -3.74 -5.71 4.47
N ALA A 73 -4.02 -6.35 3.33
CA ALA A 73 -4.02 -7.81 3.21
C ALA A 73 -2.65 -8.40 3.56
N ALA A 74 -1.55 -7.78 3.12
CA ALA A 74 -0.20 -8.21 3.46
C ALA A 74 0.08 -8.11 4.96
N LEU A 75 -0.31 -7.01 5.61
CA LEU A 75 -0.15 -6.81 7.05
C LEU A 75 -0.98 -7.82 7.87
N GLN A 76 -2.21 -8.09 7.44
CA GLN A 76 -3.07 -9.09 8.07
C GLN A 76 -2.49 -10.50 7.95
N ALA A 77 -1.97 -10.88 6.77
CA ALA A 77 -1.27 -12.15 6.59
C ALA A 77 0.01 -12.25 7.42
N ALA A 78 0.62 -11.11 7.78
CA ALA A 78 1.76 -11.04 8.68
C ALA A 78 1.39 -11.12 10.16
N GLY A 79 0.09 -11.07 10.51
CA GLY A 79 -0.37 -10.97 11.89
C GLY A 79 -0.08 -9.61 12.53
N ILE A 80 0.09 -8.56 11.72
CA ILE A 80 0.42 -7.22 12.19
C ILE A 80 -0.86 -6.38 12.18
N ALA A 81 -1.22 -5.84 13.35
CA ALA A 81 -2.31 -4.88 13.47
C ALA A 81 -1.83 -3.51 12.97
N LEU A 82 -1.17 -2.72 13.81
CA LEU A 82 -0.59 -1.43 13.44
C LEU A 82 0.92 -1.50 13.62
N PRO A 83 1.73 -1.40 12.55
CA PRO A 83 3.17 -1.34 12.68
C PRO A 83 3.58 -0.02 13.34
N ARG A 84 4.67 -0.02 14.10
CA ARG A 84 5.25 1.23 14.63
C ARG A 84 5.69 2.15 13.48
N ARG A 85 6.12 1.53 12.38
CA ARG A 85 6.68 2.18 11.20
C ARG A 85 6.47 1.31 9.96
N LEU A 86 6.04 1.93 8.86
CA LEU A 86 6.09 1.35 7.52
C LEU A 86 7.24 1.97 6.73
N ARG A 87 8.21 1.18 6.31
CA ARG A 87 9.26 1.61 5.38
C ARG A 87 8.96 1.06 3.99
N PHE A 88 8.94 1.94 3.00
CA PHE A 88 8.80 1.61 1.59
C PHE A 88 10.14 1.86 0.92
N SER A 89 10.75 0.82 0.35
CA SER A 89 11.97 0.99 -0.43
C SER A 89 11.67 1.13 -1.90
N ASP A 90 12.54 1.85 -2.61
CA ASP A 90 12.57 1.90 -4.07
C ASP A 90 11.27 2.41 -4.71
N ILE A 91 10.61 3.38 -4.08
CA ILE A 91 9.32 3.90 -4.56
C ILE A 91 9.45 4.63 -5.90
N ALA A 92 10.64 5.18 -6.20
CA ALA A 92 10.97 5.80 -7.48
C ALA A 92 12.49 5.89 -7.68
N PRO A 93 12.98 5.92 -8.93
CA PRO A 93 14.37 6.28 -9.23
C PRO A 93 14.64 7.78 -8.96
N MET A 94 15.85 8.11 -8.51
CA MET A 94 16.35 9.49 -8.42
C MET A 94 16.91 9.94 -9.77
N GLY A 95 16.71 11.22 -10.09
CA GLY A 95 17.40 11.84 -11.24
C GLY A 95 16.88 11.38 -12.59
N ALA A 96 15.63 10.93 -12.68
CA ALA A 96 15.01 10.63 -13.95
C ALA A 96 14.81 11.94 -14.74
N SER A 97 15.89 12.33 -15.42
CA SER A 97 15.95 13.43 -16.40
C SER A 97 15.20 13.07 -17.68
N ASP A 98 14.70 11.84 -17.75
CA ASP A 98 13.85 11.34 -18.81
C ASP A 98 12.39 11.81 -18.56
N PRO A 99 11.80 12.58 -19.51
CA PRO A 99 10.45 13.11 -19.41
C PRO A 99 9.36 12.06 -19.12
N ARG A 100 9.60 10.77 -19.41
CA ARG A 100 8.68 9.65 -19.14
C ARG A 100 8.55 9.32 -17.65
N PHE A 101 9.38 9.93 -16.81
CA PHE A 101 9.41 9.74 -15.36
C PHE A 101 9.06 11.00 -14.58
N HIS A 102 8.81 12.14 -15.27
CA HIS A 102 8.23 13.31 -14.64
C HIS A 102 6.90 12.93 -13.97
N GLY A 103 6.71 13.36 -12.72
CA GLY A 103 5.51 13.05 -11.93
C GLY A 103 5.53 11.69 -11.22
N ARG A 104 6.39 10.72 -11.61
CA ARG A 104 6.39 9.38 -10.99
C ARG A 104 6.75 9.39 -9.50
N LEU A 105 7.66 10.27 -9.08
CA LEU A 105 7.98 10.40 -7.65
C LEU A 105 6.79 10.96 -6.87
N ALA A 106 6.10 11.98 -7.40
CA ALA A 106 4.92 12.54 -6.76
C ALA A 106 3.77 11.52 -6.69
N GLU A 107 3.55 10.76 -7.77
CA GLU A 107 2.57 9.68 -7.80
C GLU A 107 2.92 8.56 -6.82
N ALA A 108 4.18 8.15 -6.75
CA ALA A 108 4.64 7.10 -5.82
C ALA A 108 4.51 7.55 -4.36
N ILE A 109 4.87 8.81 -4.05
CA ILE A 109 4.65 9.40 -2.72
C ILE A 109 3.16 9.42 -2.39
N GLU A 110 2.30 9.78 -3.35
CA GLU A 110 0.85 9.81 -3.13
C GLU A 110 0.25 8.42 -2.92
N ASP A 111 0.71 7.43 -3.69
CA ASP A 111 0.34 6.02 -3.52
C ASP A 111 0.71 5.53 -2.12
N VAL A 112 1.93 5.84 -1.65
CA VAL A 112 2.38 5.50 -0.29
C VAL A 112 1.55 6.22 0.77
N ARG A 113 1.29 7.52 0.59
CA ARG A 113 0.51 8.33 1.53
C ARG A 113 -0.90 7.78 1.71
N ILE A 114 -1.60 7.50 0.61
CA ILE A 114 -2.97 6.97 0.64
C ILE A 114 -3.00 5.58 1.28
N ALA A 115 -2.05 4.71 0.95
CA ALA A 115 -1.99 3.38 1.53
C ALA A 115 -1.66 3.41 3.03
N ALA A 116 -0.70 4.23 3.46
CA ALA A 116 -0.37 4.39 4.86
C ALA A 116 -1.54 5.02 5.66
N ASP A 117 -2.22 6.02 5.11
CA ASP A 117 -3.41 6.61 5.74
C ASP A 117 -4.55 5.60 5.88
N ALA A 118 -4.77 4.76 4.86
CA ALA A 118 -5.76 3.67 4.93
C ALA A 118 -5.45 2.66 6.03
N VAL A 119 -4.17 2.27 6.18
CA VAL A 119 -3.71 1.43 7.30
C VAL A 119 -3.99 2.13 8.64
N ALA A 120 -3.62 3.41 8.79
CA ALA A 120 -3.88 4.17 10.02
C ALA A 120 -5.36 4.17 10.39
N ARG A 121 -6.24 4.55 9.45
CA ARG A 121 -7.70 4.62 9.65
C ARG A 121 -8.31 3.28 10.04
N ARG A 122 -7.86 2.19 9.42
CA ARG A 122 -8.33 0.82 9.75
C ARG A 122 -8.10 0.49 11.22
N HIS A 123 -7.05 1.03 11.83
CA HIS A 123 -6.66 0.80 13.21
C HIS A 123 -7.03 1.96 14.15
N GLY A 124 -7.91 2.86 13.72
CA GLY A 124 -8.33 4.02 14.52
C GLY A 124 -7.21 5.00 14.84
N ALA A 125 -6.10 4.97 14.10
CA ALA A 125 -4.94 5.82 14.26
C ALA A 125 -4.87 6.90 13.16
N ALA A 126 -3.95 7.85 13.32
CA ALA A 126 -3.63 8.85 12.30
C ALA A 126 -2.24 8.60 11.72
N LEU A 127 -2.07 8.88 10.42
CA LEU A 127 -0.77 9.04 9.81
C LEU A 127 -0.14 10.32 10.35
N ARG A 128 0.93 10.21 11.12
CA ARG A 128 1.64 11.35 11.72
C ARG A 128 2.50 12.08 10.71
N GLY A 129 3.15 11.33 9.83
CA GLY A 129 4.09 11.90 8.87
C GLY A 129 4.56 10.88 7.84
N LEU A 130 5.06 11.42 6.73
CA LEU A 130 5.67 10.68 5.65
C LEU A 130 6.98 11.36 5.29
N ASP A 131 8.10 10.69 5.58
CA ASP A 131 9.43 11.17 5.22
C ASP A 131 9.89 10.45 3.95
N THR A 132 10.61 11.16 3.07
CA THR A 132 11.29 10.55 1.93
C THR A 132 12.79 10.74 2.05
N ARG A 133 13.57 9.73 1.64
CA ARG A 133 15.03 9.77 1.70
C ARG A 133 15.65 9.23 0.41
N PRO A 134 16.65 9.93 -0.16
CA PRO A 134 17.42 9.40 -1.27
C PRO A 134 18.30 8.22 -0.82
N ARG A 135 18.44 7.20 -1.67
CA ARG A 135 19.24 5.99 -1.45
C ARG A 135 19.76 5.44 -2.78
N GLY A 136 21.07 5.58 -3.04
CA GLY A 136 21.74 4.92 -4.16
C GLY A 136 21.08 5.12 -5.53
N GLY A 137 20.63 6.33 -5.84
CA GLY A 137 19.92 6.62 -7.09
C GLY A 137 18.43 6.25 -7.08
N LYS A 138 17.84 5.96 -5.91
CA LYS A 138 16.42 5.70 -5.69
C LYS A 138 15.90 6.49 -4.50
N VAL A 139 14.58 6.53 -4.32
CA VAL A 139 13.93 7.16 -3.18
C VAL A 139 13.23 6.09 -2.35
N ASP A 140 13.43 6.15 -1.04
CA ASP A 140 12.67 5.40 -0.05
C ASP A 140 11.67 6.35 0.64
N ALA A 141 10.58 5.79 1.18
CA ALA A 141 9.64 6.49 2.04
C ALA A 141 9.44 5.80 3.38
N GLU A 142 9.13 6.57 4.41
CA GLU A 142 8.88 6.08 5.76
C GLU A 142 7.62 6.75 6.32
N ALA A 143 6.61 5.94 6.62
CA ALA A 143 5.37 6.38 7.22
C ALA A 143 5.37 6.08 8.72
N LEU A 144 5.01 7.09 9.52
CA LEU A 144 4.93 7.03 10.98
C LEU A 144 3.49 7.21 11.42
N PHE A 145 3.05 6.41 12.38
CA PHE A 145 1.70 6.47 12.94
C PHE A 145 1.71 7.17 14.29
N ALA A 146 0.60 7.82 14.65
CA ALA A 146 0.38 8.27 16.01
C ALA A 146 0.32 7.05 16.95
N ALA A 147 1.02 7.12 18.09
CA ALA A 147 0.86 6.13 19.14
C ALA A 147 -0.51 6.32 19.81
N HIS A 148 -1.16 5.21 20.16
CA HIS A 148 -2.32 5.19 21.04
C HIS A 148 -1.88 5.37 22.49
#